data_AF-A0A1M3H3B2-F1
#
_entry.id   AF-A0A1M3H3B2-F1
#
_cell.length_a   1.000
_cell.length_b   1.000
_cell.length_c   1.000
_cell.angle_alpha   90.00
_cell.angle_beta   90.00
_cell.angle_gamma   90.00
#
_symmetry.space_group_name_H-M   'P 1'
#
loop_
_entity.id
_entity.type
_entity.pdbx_description
1 polymer ?
#
loop_
_entity_poly.entity_id
_entity_poly.type
_entity_poly.pdbx_seq_one_letter_code
_entity_poly.pdbx_strand_id
1 'polypeptide(L)'
;MNISRTALLPLLLLMSVISTAQVDNPFESIGKKGKILTLSNGKFVETFDYDSIQRIGSVLINIRSRKIVRLLKSTAIFQKFSDNSSASRWWSPDPLATKFPEWSPYNFVYNNPIRFTDPDGRAPWDDYYSKAGKYLGSDGAQTNNQRIISTDKFVDIESKNGGTTSAAATSDLQANSKVITVSLPGGQSEGDYFKGLYAAGNGDGKDINTYKEETTTLVLDPEKATLTAYTNSDKNNGPNFSFADDSKIAGLKDGSLIKIGDAHTHQVADLYPDANRDASVQMRGDGVKAAAAGVPLFTIDSKNVDAFVPHQGPMGTYVTPKDNIATTPDLNNNKFSILRTALQYFGGK
;
A
#
# COMPACT_ATOMS: atom_id res chain seq x y z
N MET A 1 57.64 49.34 -6.78
CA MET A 1 57.56 48.74 -5.43
C MET A 1 57.46 47.24 -5.61
N ASN A 2 58.55 46.49 -5.38
CA ASN A 2 58.58 45.04 -5.57
C ASN A 2 57.95 44.36 -4.35
N ILE A 3 56.72 43.88 -4.49
CA ILE A 3 56.08 43.06 -3.46
C ILE A 3 56.70 41.66 -3.54
N SER A 4 57.37 41.25 -2.47
CA SER A 4 57.98 39.92 -2.34
C SER A 4 56.94 38.82 -2.55
N ARG A 5 57.28 37.79 -3.34
CA ARG A 5 56.43 36.60 -3.57
C ARG A 5 56.06 35.87 -2.27
N THR A 6 56.81 36.07 -1.18
CA THR A 6 56.50 35.50 0.15
C THR A 6 55.36 36.21 0.89
N ALA A 7 54.97 37.42 0.45
CA ALA A 7 53.83 38.16 1.02
C ALA A 7 52.50 37.89 0.31
N LEU A 8 52.52 37.28 -0.89
CA LEU A 8 51.30 37.03 -1.66
C LEU A 8 50.46 35.87 -1.09
N LEU A 9 51.12 34.83 -0.57
CA LEU A 9 50.44 33.64 -0.05
C LEU A 9 49.59 33.91 1.22
N PRO A 10 50.08 34.66 2.24
CA PRO A 10 49.23 35.01 3.38
C PRO A 10 48.13 36.03 3.00
N LEU A 11 48.34 36.88 2.00
CA LEU A 11 47.32 37.82 1.50
C LEU A 11 46.18 37.10 0.74
N LEU A 12 46.52 36.07 -0.04
CA LEU A 12 45.55 35.18 -0.68
C LEU A 12 44.82 34.29 0.34
N LEU A 13 45.49 33.85 1.41
CA LEU A 13 44.83 33.13 2.50
C LEU A 13 43.88 34.05 3.30
N LEU A 14 44.24 35.32 3.54
CA LEU A 14 43.38 36.27 4.24
C LEU A 14 42.11 36.63 3.45
N MET A 15 42.16 36.65 2.11
CA MET A 15 40.97 36.88 1.28
C MET A 15 40.02 35.67 1.22
N SER A 16 40.48 34.47 1.58
CA SER A 16 39.66 33.26 1.52
C SER A 16 38.72 33.06 2.73
N VAL A 17 38.82 33.89 3.77
CA VAL A 17 38.06 33.73 5.03
C VAL A 17 36.88 34.71 5.17
N ILE A 18 36.54 35.49 4.13
CA ILE A 18 35.31 36.32 4.14
C ILE A 18 34.38 35.84 3.02
N SER A 19 33.86 34.62 3.17
CA SER A 19 32.59 34.25 2.52
C SER A 19 31.48 34.48 3.53
N THR A 20 31.12 35.75 3.76
CA THR A 20 29.86 36.05 4.43
C THR A 20 28.75 35.63 3.47
N ALA A 21 27.92 34.66 3.86
CA ALA A 21 26.63 34.45 3.22
C ALA A 21 25.89 35.80 3.25
N GLN A 22 25.70 36.43 2.09
CA GLN A 22 25.02 37.71 2.00
C GLN A 22 23.56 37.49 2.37
N VAL A 23 23.14 38.05 3.49
CA VAL A 23 21.72 38.21 3.82
C VAL A 23 21.28 39.50 3.14
N ASP A 24 20.78 39.40 1.91
CA ASP A 24 20.35 40.55 1.11
C ASP A 24 19.13 41.22 1.77
N ASN A 25 19.29 42.47 2.20
CA ASN A 25 18.20 43.25 2.80
C ASN A 25 17.31 43.86 1.70
N PRO A 26 16.07 43.38 1.50
CA PRO A 26 15.20 43.87 0.41
C PRO A 26 14.79 45.35 0.57
N PHE A 27 14.98 45.95 1.76
CA PHE A 27 14.68 47.35 2.05
C PHE A 27 15.89 48.29 1.95
N GLU A 28 17.02 47.80 1.44
CA GLU A 28 18.24 48.60 1.30
C GLU A 28 18.02 49.84 0.42
N SER A 29 17.24 49.71 -0.66
CA SER A 29 16.90 50.81 -1.58
C SER A 29 16.17 51.98 -0.91
N ILE A 30 15.53 51.76 0.23
CA ILE A 30 14.83 52.79 1.02
C ILE A 30 15.52 53.07 2.36
N GLY A 31 16.77 52.62 2.53
CA GLY A 31 17.63 52.91 3.69
C GLY A 31 17.17 52.28 5.00
N LYS A 32 16.26 51.30 4.97
CA LYS A 32 15.74 50.65 6.19
C LYS A 32 16.38 49.28 6.40
N LYS A 33 16.68 48.94 7.65
CA LYS A 33 17.08 47.57 8.04
C LYS A 33 15.85 46.83 8.56
N GLY A 34 15.45 45.75 7.88
CA GLY A 34 14.33 44.89 8.28
C GLY A 34 14.80 43.47 8.57
N LYS A 35 14.21 42.81 9.58
CA LYS A 35 14.42 41.37 9.81
C LYS A 35 13.70 40.60 8.71
N ILE A 36 14.44 39.81 7.93
CA ILE A 36 13.87 38.98 6.87
C ILE A 36 13.14 37.82 7.54
N LEU A 37 11.82 37.75 7.32
CA LEU A 37 11.01 36.62 7.74
C LEU A 37 11.10 35.55 6.66
N THR A 38 11.66 34.41 7.00
CA THR A 38 11.74 33.22 6.15
C THR A 38 10.58 32.28 6.49
N LEU A 39 10.09 31.50 5.52
CA LEU A 39 8.94 30.60 5.72
C LEU A 39 9.20 29.61 6.87
N SER A 40 10.45 29.18 7.00
CA SER A 40 10.93 28.21 7.99
C SER A 40 11.56 28.84 9.22
N ASN A 41 11.50 30.18 9.37
CA ASN A 41 12.13 30.93 10.46
C ASN A 41 13.62 30.57 10.66
N GLY A 42 14.32 30.32 9.54
CA GLY A 42 15.75 30.00 9.48
C GLY A 42 16.10 28.52 9.69
N LYS A 43 15.09 27.62 9.76
CA LYS A 43 15.33 26.18 9.93
C LYS A 43 15.87 25.51 8.66
N PHE A 44 15.56 26.05 7.49
CA PHE A 44 16.07 25.56 6.20
C PHE A 44 16.75 26.68 5.42
N VAL A 45 17.72 26.33 4.56
CA VAL A 45 18.36 27.26 3.64
C VAL A 45 17.36 27.59 2.53
N GLU A 46 16.71 28.74 2.62
CA GLU A 46 15.81 29.26 1.61
C GLU A 46 16.63 30.02 0.56
N THR A 47 16.58 29.57 -0.69
CA THR A 47 17.23 30.24 -1.82
C THR A 47 16.16 30.93 -2.65
N PHE A 48 16.33 32.22 -2.89
CA PHE A 48 15.47 33.00 -3.79
C PHE A 48 16.23 33.24 -5.08
N ASP A 49 15.64 32.84 -6.21
CA ASP A 49 16.26 33.06 -7.51
C ASP A 49 16.10 34.54 -7.89
N TYR A 50 17.21 35.29 -7.85
CA TYR A 50 17.23 36.72 -8.17
C TYR A 50 17.48 37.00 -9.66
N ASP A 51 17.52 35.96 -10.50
CA ASP A 51 17.74 36.17 -11.93
C ASP A 51 16.60 36.98 -12.55
N SER A 52 16.99 38.01 -13.29
CA SER A 52 16.05 38.88 -14.00
C SER A 52 15.45 38.19 -15.21
N ILE A 53 16.05 37.08 -15.68
CA ILE A 53 15.60 36.30 -16.82
C ILE A 53 15.02 34.98 -16.30
N GLN A 54 13.72 34.80 -16.49
CA GLN A 54 13.04 33.54 -16.17
C GLN A 54 12.60 32.82 -17.44
N ARG A 55 12.63 31.49 -17.38
CA ARG A 55 12.09 30.65 -18.45
C ARG A 55 10.63 30.31 -18.18
N ILE A 56 9.77 30.56 -19.16
CA ILE A 56 8.39 30.12 -19.19
C ILE A 56 8.21 29.28 -20.47
N GLY A 57 8.13 27.96 -20.32
CA GLY A 57 8.04 27.02 -21.43
C GLY A 57 9.24 27.11 -22.39
N SER A 58 8.98 27.49 -23.64
CA SER A 58 9.99 27.69 -24.69
C SER A 58 10.48 29.14 -24.79
N VAL A 59 10.17 30.01 -23.83
CA VAL A 59 10.50 31.44 -23.90
C VAL A 59 11.33 31.85 -22.67
N LEU A 60 12.44 32.54 -22.90
CA LEU A 60 13.14 33.30 -21.86
C LEU A 60 12.59 34.72 -21.84
N ILE A 61 12.07 35.16 -20.69
CA ILE A 61 11.48 36.48 -20.49
C ILE A 61 12.25 37.18 -19.39
N ASN A 62 12.58 38.45 -19.61
CA ASN A 62 13.07 39.31 -18.54
C ASN A 62 11.86 39.81 -17.74
N ILE A 63 11.74 39.37 -16.49
CA ILE A 63 10.57 39.65 -15.63
C ILE A 63 10.50 41.11 -15.17
N ARG A 64 11.63 41.83 -15.15
CA ARG A 64 11.67 43.26 -14.79
C ARG A 64 11.26 44.15 -15.96
N SER A 65 11.77 43.88 -17.16
CA SER A 65 11.47 44.68 -18.35
C SER A 65 10.26 44.20 -19.14
N ARG A 66 9.68 43.04 -18.77
CA ARG A 66 8.59 42.33 -19.47
C ARG A 66 8.85 42.08 -20.96
N LYS A 67 10.12 41.87 -21.32
CA LYS A 67 10.52 41.61 -22.72
C LYS A 67 10.94 40.16 -22.89
N ILE A 68 10.56 39.58 -24.03
CA ILE A 68 11.08 38.28 -24.46
C ILE A 68 12.55 38.45 -24.80
N VAL A 69 13.42 37.73 -24.10
CA VAL A 69 14.87 37.72 -24.31
C VAL A 69 15.22 36.75 -25.44
N ARG A 70 14.64 35.54 -25.43
CA ARG A 70 14.94 34.52 -26.43
C ARG A 70 13.83 33.49 -26.54
N LEU A 71 13.52 33.06 -27.76
CA LEU A 71 12.75 31.84 -28.01
C LEU A 71 13.71 30.65 -28.06
N LEU A 72 13.48 29.67 -27.20
CA LEU A 72 14.22 28.41 -27.14
C LEU A 72 13.59 27.40 -28.09
N LYS A 73 14.39 26.62 -28.81
CA LYS A 73 13.89 25.44 -29.52
C LYS A 73 13.34 24.44 -28.49
N SER A 74 12.18 23.83 -28.77
CA SER A 74 11.45 22.99 -27.80
C SER A 74 12.25 21.83 -27.22
N THR A 75 13.31 21.40 -27.92
CA THR A 75 14.19 20.28 -27.53
C THR A 75 15.38 20.69 -26.66
N ALA A 76 15.63 21.98 -26.45
CA ALA A 76 16.70 22.43 -25.57
C ALA A 76 16.19 22.51 -24.12
N ILE A 77 16.42 21.41 -23.39
CA ILE A 77 16.40 21.33 -21.93
C ILE A 77 15.00 21.54 -21.32
N PHE A 78 14.02 20.71 -21.65
CA PHE A 78 13.08 20.32 -20.61
C PHE A 78 13.79 19.21 -19.83
N GLN A 79 14.43 19.55 -18.71
CA GLN A 79 14.62 18.54 -17.67
C GLN A 79 13.20 18.10 -17.35
N LYS A 80 12.85 16.88 -17.79
CA LYS A 80 11.56 16.23 -17.56
C LYS A 80 11.16 16.61 -16.14
N PHE A 81 10.09 17.42 -15.97
CA PHE A 81 9.52 17.66 -14.65
C PHE A 81 9.43 16.29 -13.99
N SER A 82 9.89 16.19 -12.73
CA SER A 82 9.84 14.93 -11.98
C SER A 82 8.50 14.29 -12.24
N ASP A 83 8.54 13.24 -13.04
CA ASP A 83 7.39 12.51 -13.46
C ASP A 83 6.88 11.83 -12.20
N ASN A 84 5.84 12.39 -11.58
CA ASN A 84 5.35 11.89 -10.30
C ASN A 84 4.78 10.46 -10.44
N SER A 85 4.75 9.88 -11.65
CA SER A 85 4.53 8.44 -11.81
C SER A 85 5.58 7.61 -11.08
N SER A 86 6.81 8.10 -10.89
CA SER A 86 7.82 7.39 -10.10
C SER A 86 7.67 7.59 -8.60
N ALA A 87 6.96 8.63 -8.17
CA ALA A 87 6.82 8.98 -6.77
C ALA A 87 5.47 8.56 -6.17
N SER A 88 4.61 7.89 -6.95
CA SER A 88 3.37 7.24 -6.53
C SER A 88 2.54 8.09 -5.56
N ARG A 89 2.35 9.37 -5.90
CA ARG A 89 1.66 10.37 -5.06
C ARG A 89 0.81 11.29 -5.93
N TRP A 90 -0.23 11.87 -5.34
CA TRP A 90 -1.06 12.87 -6.03
C TRP A 90 -0.31 14.20 -6.20
N TRP A 91 -0.65 14.95 -7.25
CA TRP A 91 -0.03 16.25 -7.55
C TRP A 91 -0.56 17.39 -6.67
N SER A 92 -1.81 17.27 -6.23
CA SER A 92 -2.49 18.22 -5.35
C SER A 92 -2.95 17.51 -4.07
N PRO A 93 -3.11 18.24 -2.95
CA PRO A 93 -3.77 17.71 -1.77
C PRO A 93 -5.15 17.12 -2.11
N ASP A 94 -5.42 15.93 -1.59
CA ASP A 94 -6.72 15.28 -1.66
C ASP A 94 -7.79 16.16 -0.97
N PRO A 95 -8.90 16.52 -1.66
CA PRO A 95 -10.02 17.24 -1.06
C PRO A 95 -10.63 16.57 0.18
N LEU A 96 -10.48 15.25 0.34
CA LEU A 96 -10.93 14.46 1.47
C LEU A 96 -9.84 14.18 2.52
N ALA A 97 -8.67 14.80 2.42
CA ALA A 97 -7.56 14.60 3.37
C ALA A 97 -7.98 14.76 4.85
N THR A 98 -8.94 15.64 5.16
CA THR A 98 -9.47 15.82 6.53
C THR A 98 -10.17 14.58 7.08
N LYS A 99 -10.72 13.71 6.22
CA LYS A 99 -11.32 12.44 6.63
C LYS A 99 -10.28 11.35 6.92
N PHE A 100 -9.02 11.57 6.53
CA PHE A 100 -7.91 10.63 6.66
C PHE A 100 -6.74 11.27 7.42
N PRO A 101 -6.92 11.71 8.68
CA PRO A 101 -5.92 12.51 9.41
C PRO A 101 -4.60 11.76 9.66
N GLU A 102 -4.63 10.43 9.61
CA GLU A 102 -3.46 9.56 9.76
C GLU A 102 -2.60 9.46 8.48
N TRP A 103 -3.12 9.96 7.35
CA TRP A 103 -2.50 9.83 6.04
C TRP A 103 -2.09 11.20 5.48
N SER A 104 -0.99 11.19 4.72
CA SER A 104 -0.56 12.39 3.99
C SER A 104 -1.68 12.86 3.06
N PRO A 105 -1.90 14.18 2.90
CA PRO A 105 -2.84 14.70 1.92
C PRO A 105 -2.46 14.35 0.47
N TYR A 106 -1.28 13.77 0.24
CA TYR A 106 -0.82 13.31 -1.08
C TYR A 106 -0.77 11.77 -1.18
N ASN A 107 -1.35 11.07 -0.22
CA ASN A 107 -1.37 9.60 -0.16
C ASN A 107 -2.03 9.00 -1.41
N PHE A 108 -1.35 8.06 -2.05
CA PHE A 108 -1.92 7.27 -3.13
C PHE A 108 -2.41 5.94 -2.55
N VAL A 109 -3.72 5.70 -2.58
CA VAL A 109 -4.35 4.40 -2.28
C VAL A 109 -3.84 3.73 -0.99
N TYR A 110 -3.71 4.51 0.10
CA TYR A 110 -3.20 4.05 1.41
C TYR A 110 -1.82 3.37 1.36
N ASN A 111 -0.98 3.77 0.40
CA ASN A 111 0.29 3.11 0.08
C ASN A 111 0.15 1.61 -0.24
N ASN A 112 -1.04 1.13 -0.60
CA ASN A 112 -1.28 -0.25 -1.00
C ASN A 112 -2.02 -0.30 -2.36
N PRO A 113 -1.32 0.01 -3.46
CA PRO A 113 -1.89 0.02 -4.82
C PRO A 113 -2.21 -1.37 -5.38
N ILE A 114 -1.75 -2.43 -4.70
CA ILE A 114 -2.13 -3.81 -5.03
C ILE A 114 -3.59 -4.04 -4.62
N ARG A 115 -3.99 -3.48 -3.47
CA ARG A 115 -5.31 -3.68 -2.89
C ARG A 115 -6.34 -2.63 -3.31
N PHE A 116 -5.90 -1.39 -3.46
CA PHE A 116 -6.79 -0.24 -3.55
C PHE A 116 -6.63 0.49 -4.87
N THR A 117 -7.76 0.93 -5.43
CA THR A 117 -7.83 1.77 -6.63
C THR A 117 -8.61 3.02 -6.26
N ASP A 118 -8.06 4.18 -6.54
CA ASP A 118 -8.66 5.49 -6.28
C ASP A 118 -8.81 6.21 -7.63
N PRO A 119 -9.94 6.00 -8.34
CA PRO A 119 -10.11 6.47 -9.72
C PRO A 119 -10.23 7.99 -9.85
N ASP A 120 -10.71 8.68 -8.80
CA ASP A 120 -10.96 10.11 -8.79
C ASP A 120 -10.02 10.91 -7.86
N GLY A 121 -9.13 10.22 -7.14
CA GLY A 121 -8.09 10.81 -6.30
C GLY A 121 -8.60 11.35 -4.98
N ARG A 122 -9.64 10.72 -4.41
CA ARG A 122 -10.35 11.16 -3.21
C ARG A 122 -10.53 10.07 -2.17
N ALA A 123 -10.91 8.87 -2.59
CA ALA A 123 -10.98 7.68 -1.75
C ALA A 123 -11.23 6.44 -2.63
N PRO A 124 -10.69 5.26 -2.26
CA PRO A 124 -11.15 4.01 -2.86
C PRO A 124 -12.65 3.82 -2.65
N TRP A 125 -13.30 3.09 -3.55
CA TRP A 125 -14.73 2.78 -3.51
C TRP A 125 -15.07 1.59 -2.59
N ASP A 126 -16.33 1.44 -2.15
CA ASP A 126 -16.77 0.25 -1.42
C ASP A 126 -16.92 -0.91 -2.42
N ASP A 127 -16.39 -2.08 -2.07
CA ASP A 127 -16.50 -3.31 -2.86
C ASP A 127 -17.67 -4.17 -2.43
N TYR A 128 -18.36 -4.78 -3.40
CA TYR A 128 -19.49 -5.66 -3.17
C TYR A 128 -19.15 -7.09 -3.55
N TYR A 129 -19.49 -8.01 -2.64
CA TYR A 129 -19.37 -9.44 -2.81
C TYR A 129 -20.74 -10.10 -2.67
N SER A 130 -20.97 -11.12 -3.47
CA SER A 130 -22.14 -11.99 -3.35
C SER A 130 -22.10 -12.80 -2.05
N LYS A 131 -23.24 -13.39 -1.67
CA LYS A 131 -23.28 -14.39 -0.60
C LYS A 131 -22.41 -15.63 -0.86
N ALA A 132 -21.96 -15.84 -2.09
CA ALA A 132 -20.99 -16.89 -2.45
C ALA A 132 -19.52 -16.40 -2.37
N GLY A 133 -19.27 -15.18 -1.89
CA GLY A 133 -17.94 -14.58 -1.81
C GLY A 133 -17.37 -14.10 -3.15
N LYS A 134 -18.15 -14.08 -4.23
CA LYS A 134 -17.72 -13.58 -5.55
C LYS A 134 -17.85 -12.07 -5.65
N TYR A 135 -16.82 -11.42 -6.20
CA TYR A 135 -16.83 -9.98 -6.43
C TYR A 135 -17.89 -9.60 -7.47
N LEU A 136 -18.67 -8.56 -7.18
CA LEU A 136 -19.78 -8.08 -8.03
C LEU A 136 -19.45 -6.74 -8.68
N GLY A 137 -18.73 -5.86 -7.96
CA GLY A 137 -18.38 -4.53 -8.42
C GLY A 137 -18.13 -3.59 -7.25
N SER A 138 -17.97 -2.30 -7.55
CA SER A 138 -17.84 -1.25 -6.54
C SER A 138 -18.92 -0.18 -6.73
N ASP A 139 -19.25 0.56 -5.67
CA ASP A 139 -20.14 1.73 -5.76
C ASP A 139 -19.34 3.04 -5.95
N GLY A 140 -20.00 4.19 -5.87
CA GLY A 140 -19.34 5.51 -5.92
C GLY A 140 -18.98 6.07 -4.54
N ALA A 141 -18.94 5.23 -3.51
CA ALA A 141 -18.66 5.67 -2.15
C ALA A 141 -17.25 6.23 -2.02
N GLN A 142 -17.10 7.17 -1.10
CA GLN A 142 -15.80 7.73 -0.75
C GLN A 142 -15.30 7.07 0.55
N THR A 143 -15.49 5.75 0.61
CA THR A 143 -15.17 4.84 1.71
C THR A 143 -14.66 3.54 1.11
N ASN A 144 -13.91 2.76 1.89
CA ASN A 144 -13.17 1.61 1.39
C ASN A 144 -13.58 0.31 2.11
N ASN A 145 -14.88 0.09 2.23
CA ASN A 145 -15.43 -1.09 2.87
C ASN A 145 -15.57 -2.23 1.87
N GLN A 146 -15.52 -3.45 2.38
CA GLN A 146 -16.05 -4.61 1.66
C GLN A 146 -17.44 -4.89 2.20
N ARG A 147 -18.38 -5.22 1.33
CA ARG A 147 -19.79 -5.39 1.66
C ARG A 147 -20.33 -6.68 1.07
N ILE A 148 -21.27 -7.31 1.77
CA ILE A 148 -22.05 -8.43 1.23
C ILE A 148 -23.44 -7.97 0.83
N ILE A 149 -23.86 -8.46 -0.33
CA ILE A 149 -25.19 -8.29 -0.89
C ILE A 149 -25.59 -9.56 -1.65
N SER A 150 -26.88 -9.79 -1.87
CA SER A 150 -27.33 -10.85 -2.77
C SER A 150 -27.16 -10.41 -4.24
N THR A 151 -26.80 -11.34 -5.11
CA THR A 151 -26.46 -11.04 -6.52
C THR A 151 -27.64 -10.44 -7.28
N ASP A 152 -28.83 -11.00 -7.09
CA ASP A 152 -30.10 -10.48 -7.63
C ASP A 152 -30.31 -9.01 -7.25
N LYS A 153 -30.12 -8.69 -5.96
CA LYS A 153 -30.32 -7.33 -5.46
C LYS A 153 -29.31 -6.34 -6.02
N PHE A 154 -28.05 -6.76 -6.18
CA PHE A 154 -27.01 -5.94 -6.79
C PHE A 154 -27.36 -5.62 -8.25
N VAL A 155 -27.69 -6.64 -9.04
CA VAL A 155 -28.03 -6.50 -10.47
C VAL A 155 -29.30 -5.66 -10.68
N ASP A 156 -30.30 -5.82 -9.81
CA ASP A 156 -31.52 -5.00 -9.84
C ASP A 156 -31.21 -3.51 -9.62
N ILE A 157 -30.36 -3.21 -8.63
CA ILE A 157 -29.98 -1.82 -8.31
C ILE A 157 -29.12 -1.22 -9.42
N GLU A 158 -28.15 -1.98 -9.94
CA GLU A 158 -27.33 -1.57 -11.08
C GLU A 158 -28.19 -1.25 -12.30
N SER A 159 -29.11 -2.16 -12.66
CA SER A 159 -30.01 -2.00 -13.80
C SER A 159 -30.95 -0.82 -13.63
N LYS A 160 -31.54 -0.65 -12.44
CA LYS A 160 -32.43 0.47 -12.09
C LYS A 160 -31.75 1.83 -12.23
N ASN A 161 -30.46 1.92 -11.89
CA ASN A 161 -29.72 3.17 -11.86
C ASN A 161 -28.81 3.39 -13.08
N GLY A 162 -28.74 2.44 -14.01
CA GLY A 162 -27.83 2.49 -15.16
C GLY A 162 -26.35 2.39 -14.79
N GLY A 163 -26.03 1.74 -13.66
CA GLY A 163 -24.69 1.61 -13.10
C GLY A 163 -24.67 1.67 -11.57
N THR A 164 -23.49 1.55 -10.98
CA THR A 164 -23.30 1.42 -9.51
C THR A 164 -22.75 2.69 -8.84
N THR A 165 -22.22 3.64 -9.61
CA THR A 165 -21.41 4.75 -9.09
C THR A 165 -22.18 6.07 -8.88
N SER A 166 -23.44 6.14 -9.31
CA SER A 166 -24.26 7.33 -9.05
C SER A 166 -24.57 7.45 -7.55
N ALA A 167 -24.85 8.67 -7.07
CA ALA A 167 -25.20 8.87 -5.66
C ALA A 167 -26.44 8.05 -5.23
N ALA A 168 -27.42 7.92 -6.14
CA ALA A 168 -28.60 7.10 -5.91
C ALA A 168 -28.26 5.60 -5.85
N ALA A 169 -27.46 5.10 -6.81
CA ALA A 169 -27.01 3.70 -6.81
C ALA A 169 -26.20 3.37 -5.56
N THR A 170 -25.25 4.24 -5.19
CA THR A 170 -24.42 4.12 -3.98
C THR A 170 -25.29 4.02 -2.73
N SER A 171 -26.27 4.93 -2.56
CA SER A 171 -27.18 4.88 -1.42
C SER A 171 -28.03 3.61 -1.40
N ASP A 172 -28.59 3.19 -2.54
CA ASP A 172 -29.42 2.00 -2.64
C ASP A 172 -28.60 0.73 -2.33
N LEU A 173 -27.39 0.62 -2.89
CA LEU A 173 -26.47 -0.49 -2.65
C LEU A 173 -26.07 -0.57 -1.17
N GLN A 174 -25.72 0.56 -0.54
CA GLN A 174 -25.33 0.59 0.87
C GLN A 174 -26.49 0.23 1.81
N ALA A 175 -27.70 0.69 1.51
CA ALA A 175 -28.89 0.36 2.29
C ALA A 175 -29.28 -1.13 2.24
N ASN A 176 -28.92 -1.83 1.16
CA ASN A 176 -29.29 -3.23 0.92
C ASN A 176 -28.12 -4.21 1.13
N SER A 177 -27.02 -3.75 1.73
CA SER A 177 -25.82 -4.55 1.96
C SER A 177 -25.32 -4.41 3.39
N LYS A 178 -24.50 -5.37 3.82
CA LYS A 178 -23.85 -5.37 5.13
C LYS A 178 -22.36 -5.14 4.96
N VAL A 179 -21.79 -4.23 5.76
CA VAL A 179 -20.33 -4.05 5.83
C VAL A 179 -19.71 -5.30 6.44
N ILE A 180 -18.71 -5.85 5.75
CA ILE A 180 -17.95 -7.00 6.20
C ILE A 180 -16.98 -6.57 7.29
N THR A 181 -17.02 -7.28 8.42
CA THR A 181 -16.16 -7.04 9.58
C THR A 181 -15.25 -8.24 9.84
N VAL A 182 -14.10 -8.00 10.48
CA VAL A 182 -13.21 -9.07 10.94
C VAL A 182 -13.56 -9.39 12.40
N SER A 183 -13.80 -10.66 12.70
CA SER A 183 -14.13 -11.12 14.05
C SER A 183 -13.31 -12.38 14.36
N LEU A 184 -12.26 -12.21 15.16
CA LEU A 184 -11.32 -13.28 15.48
C LEU A 184 -11.58 -13.88 16.87
N PRO A 185 -11.20 -15.14 17.10
CA PRO A 185 -11.36 -15.80 18.40
C PRO A 185 -10.75 -14.97 19.53
N GLY A 186 -11.49 -14.83 20.64
CA GLY A 186 -11.06 -14.03 21.79
C GLY A 186 -11.16 -12.51 21.61
N GLY A 187 -11.71 -12.03 20.49
CA GLY A 187 -11.90 -10.59 20.24
C GLY A 187 -10.61 -9.82 19.98
N GLN A 188 -9.51 -10.52 19.71
CA GLN A 188 -8.21 -9.93 19.40
C GLN A 188 -8.19 -9.28 18.00
N SER A 189 -7.20 -8.41 17.76
CA SER A 189 -6.97 -7.83 16.45
C SER A 189 -6.38 -8.87 15.46
N GLU A 190 -6.45 -8.59 14.17
CA GLU A 190 -5.88 -9.48 13.15
C GLU A 190 -4.36 -9.58 13.27
N GLY A 191 -3.70 -8.45 13.51
CA GLY A 191 -2.26 -8.42 13.79
C GLY A 191 -1.88 -9.26 15.00
N ASP A 192 -2.62 -9.14 16.12
CA ASP A 192 -2.34 -9.93 17.34
C ASP A 192 -2.54 -11.42 17.11
N TYR A 193 -3.58 -11.79 16.36
CA TYR A 193 -3.87 -13.18 16.01
C TYR A 193 -2.74 -13.82 15.21
N PHE A 194 -2.31 -13.18 14.12
CA PHE A 194 -1.23 -13.73 13.29
C PHE A 194 0.14 -13.66 13.97
N LYS A 195 0.38 -12.66 14.82
CA LYS A 195 1.56 -12.61 15.68
C LYS A 195 1.60 -13.76 16.68
N GLY A 196 0.46 -14.08 17.29
CA GLY A 196 0.30 -15.24 18.17
C GLY A 196 0.51 -16.56 17.43
N LEU A 197 -0.04 -16.67 16.22
CA LEU A 197 0.15 -17.83 15.35
C LEU A 197 1.64 -18.02 15.01
N TYR A 198 2.33 -16.93 14.64
CA TYR A 198 3.77 -16.94 14.35
C TYR A 198 4.59 -17.36 15.57
N ALA A 199 4.26 -16.85 16.75
CA ALA A 199 4.95 -17.19 17.99
C ALA A 199 4.74 -18.65 18.42
N ALA A 200 3.62 -19.28 18.04
CA ALA A 200 3.31 -20.66 18.40
C ALA A 200 4.17 -21.69 17.65
N GLY A 201 4.67 -21.35 16.46
CA GLY A 201 5.53 -22.21 15.64
C GLY A 201 7.02 -22.23 16.00
N ASN A 202 7.39 -21.63 17.14
CA ASN A 202 8.74 -21.29 17.57
C ASN A 202 9.79 -22.41 17.37
N GLY A 203 10.94 -22.04 16.80
CA GLY A 203 12.15 -22.88 16.67
C GLY A 203 13.37 -22.21 17.31
N ASP A 204 14.49 -22.92 17.39
CA ASP A 204 15.68 -22.52 18.15
C ASP A 204 16.62 -21.52 17.43
N GLY A 205 16.27 -21.09 16.21
CA GLY A 205 17.11 -20.20 15.39
C GLY A 205 18.15 -20.94 14.54
N LYS A 206 18.24 -22.27 14.61
CA LYS A 206 19.40 -23.03 14.10
C LYS A 206 19.03 -24.34 13.41
N ASP A 207 18.20 -25.16 14.05
CA ASP A 207 17.78 -26.47 13.56
C ASP A 207 16.35 -26.40 13.03
N ILE A 208 16.21 -26.63 11.72
CA ILE A 208 14.92 -26.69 11.02
C ILE A 208 13.91 -27.62 11.71
N ASN A 209 14.35 -28.71 12.35
CA ASN A 209 13.45 -29.67 12.99
C ASN A 209 12.80 -29.15 14.28
N THR A 210 13.31 -28.05 14.82
CA THR A 210 12.71 -27.40 15.99
C THR A 210 11.57 -26.47 15.63
N TYR A 211 11.42 -26.14 14.34
CA TYR A 211 10.37 -25.27 13.85
C TYR A 211 9.10 -26.03 13.53
N LYS A 212 7.98 -25.30 13.62
CA LYS A 212 6.67 -25.81 13.27
C LYS A 212 5.88 -24.72 12.58
N GLU A 213 5.52 -24.91 11.32
CA GLU A 213 4.65 -23.94 10.64
C GLU A 213 3.23 -24.08 11.16
N GLU A 214 2.59 -23.00 11.60
CA GLU A 214 1.23 -23.02 12.11
C GLU A 214 0.27 -22.55 11.03
N THR A 215 -0.84 -23.26 10.87
CA THR A 215 -1.84 -23.02 9.81
C THR A 215 -3.17 -22.56 10.36
N THR A 216 -3.88 -21.77 9.57
CA THR A 216 -5.25 -21.35 9.83
C THR A 216 -6.09 -21.34 8.56
N THR A 217 -7.35 -21.76 8.68
CA THR A 217 -8.34 -21.64 7.60
C THR A 217 -9.03 -20.30 7.70
N LEU A 218 -9.08 -19.55 6.60
CA LEU A 218 -9.76 -18.26 6.48
C LEU A 218 -11.18 -18.47 5.95
N VAL A 219 -12.17 -17.91 6.64
CA VAL A 219 -13.57 -18.14 6.28
C VAL A 219 -14.42 -16.87 6.26
N LEU A 220 -15.52 -16.95 5.52
CA LEU A 220 -16.57 -15.96 5.41
C LEU A 220 -17.89 -16.55 5.93
N ASP A 221 -18.55 -15.83 6.84
CA ASP A 221 -19.97 -16.02 7.18
C ASP A 221 -20.79 -14.99 6.37
N PRO A 222 -21.48 -15.41 5.30
CA PRO A 222 -22.19 -14.49 4.43
C PRO A 222 -23.47 -13.92 5.07
N GLU A 223 -24.04 -14.58 6.08
CA GLU A 223 -25.24 -14.08 6.74
C GLU A 223 -24.92 -13.01 7.77
N LYS A 224 -23.81 -13.18 8.51
CA LYS A 224 -23.33 -12.19 9.47
C LYS A 224 -22.43 -11.12 8.86
N ALA A 225 -21.97 -11.32 7.63
CA ALA A 225 -20.94 -10.49 6.99
C ALA A 225 -19.68 -10.40 7.87
N THR A 226 -19.19 -11.54 8.33
CA THR A 226 -17.98 -11.62 9.18
C THR A 226 -16.93 -12.49 8.54
N LEU A 227 -15.69 -12.01 8.55
CA LEU A 227 -14.48 -12.77 8.25
C LEU A 227 -13.89 -13.27 9.55
N THR A 228 -13.53 -14.55 9.60
CA THR A 228 -12.87 -15.15 10.76
C THR A 228 -11.83 -16.17 10.31
N ALA A 229 -11.01 -16.62 11.27
CA ALA A 229 -9.94 -17.57 11.05
C ALA A 229 -10.00 -18.68 12.09
N TYR A 230 -9.75 -19.91 11.65
CA TYR A 230 -9.75 -21.10 12.48
C TYR A 230 -8.36 -21.74 12.47
N THR A 231 -7.60 -21.51 13.54
CA THR A 231 -6.32 -22.19 13.75
C THR A 231 -6.57 -23.64 14.08
N ASN A 232 -5.98 -24.54 13.31
CA ASN A 232 -5.93 -25.94 13.65
C ASN A 232 -4.54 -26.24 14.23
N SER A 233 -4.48 -26.46 15.55
CA SER A 233 -3.30 -27.00 16.22
C SER A 233 -3.21 -28.49 15.94
N ASP A 234 -2.84 -28.88 14.72
CA ASP A 234 -2.74 -30.29 14.35
C ASP A 234 -1.34 -30.86 14.60
N LYS A 235 -1.29 -32.16 14.86
CA LYS A 235 -0.06 -32.99 14.86
C LYS A 235 0.60 -33.07 13.47
N ASN A 236 -0.08 -32.56 12.45
CA ASN A 236 0.35 -32.54 11.05
C ASN A 236 1.16 -31.28 10.71
N ASN A 237 1.25 -30.32 11.64
CA ASN A 237 2.07 -29.14 11.46
C ASN A 237 3.52 -29.49 11.80
N GLY A 238 4.43 -29.21 10.87
CA GLY A 238 5.84 -29.51 10.99
C GLY A 238 6.69 -28.51 10.20
N PRO A 239 8.00 -28.72 10.14
CA PRO A 239 8.91 -27.77 9.50
C PRO A 239 8.92 -27.81 7.97
N ASN A 240 8.33 -28.85 7.37
CA ASN A 240 8.32 -29.04 5.92
C ASN A 240 6.91 -28.94 5.32
N PHE A 241 5.88 -29.20 6.12
CA PHE A 241 4.49 -29.19 5.70
C PHE A 241 3.61 -28.88 6.90
N SER A 242 2.60 -28.05 6.68
CA SER A 242 1.51 -27.83 7.62
C SER A 242 0.19 -27.74 6.88
N PHE A 243 -0.87 -28.28 7.47
CA PHE A 243 -2.20 -28.31 6.84
C PHE A 243 -3.29 -27.96 7.85
N ALA A 244 -4.19 -27.07 7.44
CA ALA A 244 -5.41 -26.84 8.19
C ALA A 244 -6.41 -28.00 7.97
N ASP A 245 -6.92 -28.56 9.07
CA ASP A 245 -7.96 -29.59 9.06
C ASP A 245 -9.37 -28.95 9.03
N ASP A 246 -9.85 -28.66 7.82
CA ASP A 246 -11.17 -28.06 7.61
C ASP A 246 -12.32 -28.95 8.13
N SER A 247 -12.07 -30.25 8.33
CA SER A 247 -13.09 -31.19 8.84
C SER A 247 -13.53 -30.88 10.28
N LYS A 248 -12.81 -30.02 11.01
CA LYS A 248 -13.19 -29.58 12.35
C LYS A 248 -14.10 -28.34 12.33
N ILE A 249 -14.28 -27.69 11.18
CA ILE A 249 -15.08 -26.47 11.06
C ILE A 249 -16.50 -26.85 10.64
N ALA A 250 -17.41 -26.97 11.60
CA ALA A 250 -18.78 -27.44 11.37
C ALA A 250 -19.51 -26.65 10.27
N GLY A 251 -19.34 -25.33 10.25
CA GLY A 251 -20.00 -24.46 9.28
C GLY A 251 -19.52 -24.63 7.83
N LEU A 252 -18.32 -25.19 7.61
CA LEU A 252 -17.88 -25.55 6.25
C LEU A 252 -18.56 -26.83 5.76
N LYS A 253 -18.94 -27.75 6.66
CA LYS A 253 -19.61 -29.01 6.31
C LYS A 253 -21.07 -28.82 5.94
N ASP A 254 -21.77 -27.93 6.65
CA ASP A 254 -23.18 -27.63 6.39
C ASP A 254 -23.38 -26.52 5.34
N GLY A 255 -22.29 -25.89 4.89
CA GLY A 255 -22.30 -24.83 3.87
C GLY A 255 -22.71 -23.45 4.38
N SER A 256 -22.88 -23.28 5.69
CA SER A 256 -23.16 -21.97 6.30
C SER A 256 -21.95 -21.02 6.28
N LEU A 257 -20.74 -21.57 6.18
CA LEU A 257 -19.49 -20.83 6.03
C LEU A 257 -18.84 -21.15 4.69
N ILE A 258 -18.08 -20.19 4.17
CA ILE A 258 -17.33 -20.32 2.92
C ILE A 258 -15.85 -20.23 3.25
N LYS A 259 -15.07 -21.24 2.84
CA LYS A 259 -13.62 -21.18 2.87
C LYS A 259 -13.14 -20.24 1.77
N ILE A 260 -12.46 -19.17 2.16
CA ILE A 260 -11.98 -18.12 1.24
C ILE A 260 -10.46 -18.11 1.11
N GLY A 261 -9.76 -18.93 1.89
CA GLY A 261 -8.31 -19.04 1.82
C GLY A 261 -7.75 -19.84 2.98
N ASP A 262 -6.45 -20.05 2.94
CA ASP A 262 -5.64 -20.58 4.02
C ASP A 262 -4.47 -19.63 4.27
N ALA A 263 -3.96 -19.62 5.49
CA ALA A 263 -2.72 -18.94 5.81
C ALA A 263 -1.85 -19.82 6.70
N HIS A 264 -0.54 -19.77 6.50
CA HIS A 264 0.39 -20.41 7.41
C HIS A 264 1.66 -19.59 7.61
N THR A 265 2.33 -19.87 8.73
CA THR A 265 3.54 -19.16 9.12
C THR A 265 4.75 -19.86 8.51
N HIS A 266 5.68 -19.08 7.97
CA HIS A 266 6.92 -19.50 7.32
C HIS A 266 8.12 -19.19 8.23
N GLN A 267 8.10 -19.67 9.47
CA GLN A 267 9.24 -19.45 10.38
C GLN A 267 10.52 -20.10 9.86
N VAL A 268 10.40 -21.23 9.17
CA VAL A 268 11.54 -21.94 8.58
C VAL A 268 12.21 -21.10 7.49
N ALA A 269 11.46 -20.27 6.78
CA ALA A 269 11.99 -19.37 5.75
C ALA A 269 13.01 -18.36 6.33
N ASP A 270 12.97 -18.07 7.65
CA ASP A 270 13.95 -17.22 8.32
C ASP A 270 15.36 -17.81 8.37
N LEU A 271 15.50 -19.13 8.21
CA LEU A 271 16.80 -19.80 8.16
C LEU A 271 17.50 -19.64 6.80
N TYR A 272 16.77 -19.16 5.78
CA TYR A 272 17.25 -19.06 4.41
C TYR A 272 17.49 -17.60 3.99
N PRO A 273 18.31 -17.37 2.95
CA PRO A 273 18.48 -16.04 2.36
C PRO A 273 17.17 -15.49 1.79
N ASP A 274 17.05 -14.17 1.75
CA ASP A 274 15.81 -13.48 1.33
C ASP A 274 15.28 -13.91 -0.05
N ALA A 275 16.18 -14.20 -0.99
CA ALA A 275 15.82 -14.63 -2.34
C ALA A 275 15.08 -16.00 -2.39
N ASN A 276 15.06 -16.76 -1.29
CA ASN A 276 14.38 -18.06 -1.21
C ASN A 276 13.01 -17.96 -0.50
N ARG A 277 12.66 -16.77 -0.02
CA ARG A 277 11.43 -16.52 0.76
C ARG A 277 10.24 -16.18 -0.12
N ASP A 278 10.49 -15.63 -1.31
CA ASP A 278 9.46 -15.20 -2.24
C ASP A 278 8.58 -16.38 -2.70
N ALA A 279 7.27 -16.15 -2.75
CA ALA A 279 6.29 -17.12 -3.24
C ALA A 279 6.60 -17.63 -4.66
N SER A 280 7.16 -16.80 -5.53
CA SER A 280 7.59 -17.21 -6.88
C SER A 280 8.61 -18.35 -6.88
N VAL A 281 9.43 -18.49 -5.83
CA VAL A 281 10.42 -19.56 -5.66
C VAL A 281 9.83 -20.80 -4.99
N GLN A 282 8.73 -20.63 -4.23
CA GLN A 282 8.07 -21.68 -3.45
C GLN A 282 6.91 -22.38 -4.19
N MET A 283 6.73 -22.08 -5.48
CA MET A 283 5.65 -22.64 -6.33
C MET A 283 5.56 -24.17 -6.36
N ARG A 284 6.67 -24.88 -6.16
CA ARG A 284 6.69 -26.36 -6.13
C ARG A 284 6.12 -26.97 -4.84
N GLY A 285 6.06 -26.18 -3.76
CA GLY A 285 5.43 -26.56 -2.50
C GLY A 285 4.05 -25.92 -2.38
N ASP A 286 4.03 -24.69 -1.89
CA ASP A 286 2.80 -23.95 -1.56
C ASP A 286 1.95 -23.65 -2.79
N GLY A 287 2.57 -23.37 -3.94
CA GLY A 287 1.84 -23.18 -5.19
C GLY A 287 1.02 -24.41 -5.59
N VAL A 288 1.56 -25.62 -5.43
CA VAL A 288 0.82 -26.86 -5.70
C VAL A 288 -0.33 -27.06 -4.71
N LYS A 289 -0.15 -26.66 -3.45
CA LYS A 289 -1.18 -26.74 -2.41
C LYS A 289 -2.32 -25.75 -2.64
N ALA A 290 -1.99 -24.50 -2.96
CA ALA A 290 -2.98 -23.49 -3.35
C ALA A 290 -3.79 -23.94 -4.58
N ALA A 291 -3.13 -24.54 -5.58
CA ALA A 291 -3.80 -25.07 -6.76
C ALA A 291 -4.78 -26.21 -6.42
N ALA A 292 -4.39 -27.11 -5.52
CA ALA A 292 -5.20 -28.24 -5.09
C ALA A 292 -6.39 -27.81 -4.21
N ALA A 293 -6.18 -26.84 -3.31
CA ALA A 293 -7.23 -26.30 -2.45
C ALA A 293 -8.23 -25.42 -3.22
N GLY A 294 -7.80 -24.82 -4.33
CA GLY A 294 -8.65 -23.94 -5.15
C GLY A 294 -9.00 -22.61 -4.46
N VAL A 295 -8.32 -22.28 -3.37
CA VAL A 295 -8.44 -21.02 -2.64
C VAL A 295 -7.05 -20.38 -2.44
N PRO A 296 -6.98 -19.06 -2.28
CA PRO A 296 -5.72 -18.37 -2.00
C PRO A 296 -5.02 -18.92 -0.75
N LEU A 297 -3.70 -19.07 -0.84
CA LEU A 297 -2.83 -19.45 0.27
C LEU A 297 -1.90 -18.30 0.61
N PHE A 298 -1.82 -17.92 1.88
CA PHE A 298 -0.94 -16.85 2.37
C PHE A 298 0.19 -17.43 3.21
N THR A 299 1.40 -16.93 3.01
CA THR A 299 2.57 -17.32 3.78
C THR A 299 3.08 -16.11 4.55
N ILE A 300 3.40 -16.30 5.83
CA ILE A 300 3.75 -15.21 6.75
C ILE A 300 5.11 -15.50 7.35
N ASP A 301 6.13 -14.75 6.97
CA ASP A 301 7.47 -14.88 7.53
C ASP A 301 7.81 -13.66 8.43
N SER A 302 9.05 -13.56 8.92
CA SER A 302 9.43 -12.43 9.79
C SER A 302 9.46 -11.05 9.11
N LYS A 303 9.42 -10.98 7.77
CA LYS A 303 9.62 -9.75 6.97
C LYS A 303 8.39 -9.36 6.18
N ASN A 304 7.79 -10.31 5.48
CA ASN A 304 6.71 -10.09 4.53
C ASN A 304 5.63 -11.17 4.61
N VAL A 305 4.50 -10.81 4.01
CA VAL A 305 3.41 -11.71 3.68
C VAL A 305 3.43 -11.88 2.17
N ASP A 306 3.36 -13.13 1.72
CA ASP A 306 3.18 -13.48 0.32
C ASP A 306 1.83 -14.20 0.11
N ALA A 307 1.43 -14.35 -1.15
CA ALA A 307 0.24 -15.11 -1.48
C ALA A 307 0.37 -15.93 -2.76
N PHE A 308 -0.38 -17.02 -2.83
CA PHE A 308 -0.52 -17.89 -3.99
C PHE A 308 -1.99 -17.87 -4.39
N VAL A 309 -2.29 -17.28 -5.54
CA VAL A 309 -3.67 -17.08 -5.99
C VAL A 309 -4.01 -18.11 -7.08
N PRO A 310 -4.87 -19.10 -6.80
CA PRO A 310 -5.30 -20.05 -7.82
C PRO A 310 -6.34 -19.44 -8.76
N HIS A 311 -6.28 -19.83 -10.02
CA HIS A 311 -7.18 -19.43 -11.08
C HIS A 311 -7.65 -20.66 -11.84
N GLN A 312 -8.94 -20.70 -12.18
CA GLN A 312 -9.49 -21.73 -13.05
C GLN A 312 -9.18 -21.40 -14.50
N GLY A 313 -8.37 -22.24 -15.15
CA GLY A 313 -8.02 -22.13 -16.56
C GLY A 313 -8.57 -23.29 -17.39
N PRO A 314 -8.58 -23.16 -18.73
CA PRO A 314 -9.05 -24.21 -19.64
C PRO A 314 -8.22 -25.51 -19.57
N MET A 315 -6.98 -25.43 -19.06
CA MET A 315 -6.06 -26.56 -18.90
C MET A 315 -5.94 -27.04 -17.44
N GLY A 316 -6.85 -26.59 -16.55
CA GLY A 316 -6.82 -26.85 -15.11
C GLY A 316 -6.48 -25.61 -14.27
N THR A 317 -6.35 -25.80 -12.96
CA THR A 317 -5.99 -24.73 -12.03
C THR A 317 -4.53 -24.32 -12.21
N TYR A 318 -4.26 -23.05 -12.46
CA TYR A 318 -2.92 -22.47 -12.39
C TYR A 318 -2.85 -21.48 -11.24
N VAL A 319 -1.65 -21.18 -10.75
CA VAL A 319 -1.45 -20.31 -9.57
C VAL A 319 -0.55 -19.14 -9.94
N THR A 320 -0.99 -17.95 -9.55
CA THR A 320 -0.20 -16.72 -9.66
C THR A 320 0.42 -16.41 -8.29
N PRO A 321 1.75 -16.47 -8.14
CA PRO A 321 2.42 -16.01 -6.93
C PRO A 321 2.35 -14.47 -6.84
N LYS A 322 2.24 -13.98 -5.62
CA LYS A 322 2.22 -12.57 -5.25
C LYS A 322 3.24 -12.36 -4.15
N ASP A 323 4.43 -11.91 -4.55
CA ASP A 323 5.54 -11.66 -3.64
C ASP A 323 5.35 -10.29 -2.95
N ASN A 324 5.67 -10.23 -1.67
CA ASN A 324 5.74 -9.03 -0.84
C ASN A 324 4.44 -8.19 -0.85
N ILE A 325 3.28 -8.83 -0.72
CA ILE A 325 1.98 -8.12 -0.74
C ILE A 325 1.78 -7.19 0.46
N ALA A 326 2.50 -7.46 1.56
CA ALA A 326 2.60 -6.59 2.73
C ALA A 326 3.85 -6.92 3.53
N THR A 327 4.26 -5.99 4.39
CA THR A 327 5.28 -6.28 5.40
C THR A 327 4.64 -6.94 6.62
N THR A 328 5.36 -7.83 7.31
CA THR A 328 4.91 -8.44 8.57
C THR A 328 4.64 -7.38 9.65
N PRO A 329 5.42 -6.29 9.78
CA PRO A 329 5.05 -5.15 10.61
C PRO A 329 3.70 -4.51 10.24
N ASP A 330 3.35 -4.38 8.96
CA ASP A 330 2.05 -3.83 8.57
C ASP A 330 0.90 -4.75 8.95
N LEU A 331 1.08 -6.07 8.83
CA LEU A 331 0.12 -7.05 9.36
C LEU A 331 -0.03 -6.91 10.88
N ASN A 332 1.08 -6.94 11.61
CA ASN A 332 1.09 -6.87 13.08
C ASN A 332 0.48 -5.57 13.62
N ASN A 333 0.60 -4.47 12.88
CA ASN A 333 0.04 -3.17 13.25
C ASN A 333 -1.36 -2.93 12.65
N ASN A 334 -2.02 -3.96 12.11
CA ASN A 334 -3.35 -3.89 11.50
C ASN A 334 -3.47 -2.88 10.33
N LYS A 335 -2.36 -2.56 9.67
CA LYS A 335 -2.32 -1.75 8.43
C LYS A 335 -2.59 -2.60 7.18
N PHE A 336 -2.38 -3.91 7.30
CA PHE A 336 -2.73 -4.91 6.30
C PHE A 336 -3.62 -5.99 6.91
N SER A 337 -4.50 -6.58 6.09
CA SER A 337 -5.44 -7.62 6.50
C SER A 337 -5.39 -8.77 5.51
N ILE A 338 -4.96 -9.93 5.98
CA ILE A 338 -4.96 -11.18 5.21
C ILE A 338 -6.40 -11.60 4.94
N LEU A 339 -7.29 -11.54 5.93
CA LEU A 339 -8.70 -11.95 5.80
C LEU A 339 -9.42 -11.17 4.69
N ARG A 340 -9.26 -9.85 4.67
CA ARG A 340 -9.87 -9.00 3.64
C ARG A 340 -9.24 -9.23 2.26
N THR A 341 -7.93 -9.47 2.20
CA THR A 341 -7.22 -9.76 0.95
C THR A 341 -7.58 -11.14 0.41
N ALA A 342 -7.77 -12.13 1.28
CA ALA A 342 -8.25 -13.46 0.92
C ALA A 342 -9.61 -13.39 0.22
N LEU A 343 -10.54 -12.60 0.75
CA LEU A 343 -11.84 -12.39 0.12
C LEU A 343 -11.72 -11.76 -1.28
N GLN A 344 -10.80 -10.82 -1.49
CA GLN A 344 -10.56 -10.20 -2.80
C GLN A 344 -10.08 -11.25 -3.81
N TYR A 345 -9.03 -11.98 -3.45
CA TYR A 345 -8.44 -12.99 -4.33
C TYR A 345 -9.38 -14.15 -4.61
N PHE A 346 -10.11 -14.63 -3.59
CA PHE A 346 -11.15 -15.66 -3.76
C PHE A 346 -12.33 -15.17 -4.62
N GLY A 347 -12.69 -13.89 -4.43
CA GLY A 347 -13.75 -13.22 -5.15
C GLY A 347 -13.43 -12.92 -6.61
N GLY A 348 -12.15 -12.96 -7.00
CA GLY A 348 -11.66 -12.70 -8.34
C GLY A 348 -11.40 -11.23 -8.66
N LYS A 349 -11.15 -10.40 -7.64
CA LYS A 349 -10.71 -9.01 -7.79
C LYS A 349 -9.19 -8.93 -7.86
#